data_AF-A0A2D5QNR7-F1
#
_entry.id   AF-A0A2D5QNR7-F1
#
_cell.length_a   1.000
_cell.length_b   1.000
_cell.length_c   1.000
_cell.angle_alpha   90.00
_cell.angle_beta   90.00
_cell.angle_gamma   90.00
#
_symmetry.space_group_name_H-M   'P 1'
#
loop_
_entity.id
_entity.type
_entity.pdbx_description
1 polymer ?
#
loop_
_entity_poly.entity_id
_entity_poly.type
_entity_poly.pdbx_seq_one_letter_code
_entity_poly.pdbx_strand_id
1 'polypeptide(L)'
;MTNKDFLKVKDMSDSNSPFENQGELEQQTNLNRETDHQTGPKLSDAVTILQRGERTFYIVGTAHISAKSIVEVRETIEAVQPDSVCVELCDTRFQAMNDPDRWKKLDIFQVIKQGKMLYFLSNLALSAYQMALGEKFGVKPGEEQREGIRIAKEQNAELVLADRDIQATLKRTWANIGFFSKLKLLGSVFAPAEEAEELTEAKLEEMKDRDTITEMMREFAKALPEIKTPLIDERDQYLIESVIQAPGNTVVAVVGAGHVEGMIKNFEANTEINREQLSTIPPTPLWVKSLKWIIPSIILVAFYFGYQNRAEQSFEMMLTAWILPNAVMGALVSLIALPKPLSVLTAAIASPITSLNPALGAGMVVGLVEAWLRKPTVADSETLVSDAATIKGMYKNPFSRVLLVAVCATIGSALGAYIGFAWVLSLFG
;
A
#
# COMPACT_ATOMS: atom_id res chain seq x y z
N MET A 1 59.08 -20.21 -81.59
CA MET A 1 59.31 -19.54 -80.29
C MET A 1 58.50 -18.26 -80.30
N THR A 2 57.75 -18.08 -79.22
CA THR A 2 56.46 -17.39 -79.08
C THR A 2 56.46 -15.89 -79.40
N ASN A 3 55.50 -15.46 -80.23
CA ASN A 3 54.87 -14.16 -80.13
C ASN A 3 53.46 -14.22 -80.74
N LYS A 4 52.41 -13.90 -79.96
CA LYS A 4 51.06 -13.50 -80.42
C LYS A 4 50.29 -12.82 -79.28
N ASP A 5 50.11 -11.51 -79.43
CA ASP A 5 48.82 -10.82 -79.56
C ASP A 5 47.83 -10.59 -78.37
N PHE A 6 47.59 -9.28 -78.14
CA PHE A 6 46.30 -8.57 -77.99
C PHE A 6 45.60 -8.35 -76.60
N LEU A 7 45.81 -7.12 -76.08
CA LEU A 7 44.85 -6.03 -75.70
C LEU A 7 43.66 -6.21 -74.71
N LYS A 8 43.78 -5.42 -73.61
CA LYS A 8 42.85 -4.45 -72.95
C LYS A 8 41.79 -4.85 -71.89
N VAL A 9 41.99 -4.22 -70.70
CA VAL A 9 41.07 -3.43 -69.82
C VAL A 9 39.96 -4.18 -69.08
N LYS A 10 39.97 -4.20 -67.74
CA LYS A 10 39.42 -3.17 -66.83
C LYS A 10 39.64 -3.58 -65.37
N ASP A 11 40.10 -2.64 -64.54
CA ASP A 11 40.34 -2.81 -63.11
C ASP A 11 39.04 -3.03 -62.32
N MET A 12 39.06 -4.01 -61.41
CA MET A 12 38.11 -4.22 -60.31
C MET A 12 38.90 -4.09 -59.01
N SER A 13 38.72 -2.99 -58.29
CA SER A 13 39.15 -2.84 -56.90
C SER A 13 37.91 -2.95 -56.01
N ASP A 14 37.70 -4.13 -55.43
CA ASP A 14 36.73 -4.37 -54.37
C ASP A 14 37.36 -4.04 -53.01
N SER A 15 36.75 -3.12 -52.27
CA SER A 15 36.87 -3.04 -50.82
C SER A 15 35.60 -2.44 -50.22
N ASN A 16 34.56 -3.25 -50.07
CA ASN A 16 33.39 -2.91 -49.24
C ASN A 16 33.68 -3.28 -47.78
N SER A 17 33.77 -2.26 -46.92
CA SER A 17 33.82 -2.43 -45.47
C SER A 17 32.39 -2.51 -44.88
N PRO A 18 32.14 -3.25 -43.79
CA PRO A 18 30.78 -3.45 -43.26
C PRO A 18 30.19 -2.22 -42.53
N PHE A 19 30.85 -1.07 -42.53
CA PHE A 19 30.52 0.07 -41.67
C PHE A 19 29.72 1.19 -42.35
N GLU A 20 29.49 1.16 -43.66
CA GLU A 20 28.72 2.21 -44.35
C GLU A 20 27.19 1.98 -44.35
N ASN A 21 26.72 0.78 -44.03
CA ASN A 21 25.29 0.43 -44.10
C ASN A 21 24.48 0.74 -42.82
N GLN A 22 25.12 1.20 -41.73
CA GLN A 22 24.41 1.58 -40.51
C GLN A 22 23.86 3.01 -40.58
N GLY A 23 24.57 3.93 -41.25
CA GLY A 23 24.13 5.32 -41.40
C GLY A 23 22.89 5.48 -42.30
N GLU A 24 22.76 4.66 -43.34
CA GLU A 24 21.58 4.68 -44.22
C GLU A 24 20.36 4.00 -43.60
N LEU A 25 20.54 2.96 -42.76
CA LEU A 25 19.46 2.37 -41.98
C LEU A 25 18.97 3.31 -40.85
N GLU A 26 19.88 4.04 -40.19
CA GLU A 26 19.54 5.05 -39.19
C GLU A 26 18.87 6.29 -39.80
N GLN A 27 19.27 6.71 -41.01
CA GLN A 27 18.58 7.78 -41.72
C GLN A 27 17.20 7.33 -42.23
N GLN A 28 17.03 6.11 -42.75
CA GLN A 28 15.71 5.60 -43.15
C GLN A 28 14.78 5.32 -41.96
N THR A 29 15.31 4.88 -40.81
CA THR A 29 14.51 4.73 -39.58
C THR A 29 14.14 6.07 -38.95
N ASN A 30 14.97 7.11 -39.10
CA ASN A 30 14.64 8.47 -38.67
C ASN A 30 13.69 9.21 -39.63
N LEU A 31 13.79 9.00 -40.95
CA LEU A 31 12.83 9.55 -41.93
C LEU A 31 11.45 8.88 -41.85
N ASN A 32 11.38 7.60 -41.49
CA ASN A 32 10.11 6.90 -41.26
C ASN A 32 9.47 7.21 -39.89
N ARG A 33 10.15 7.94 -38.98
CA ARG A 33 9.57 8.44 -37.73
C ARG A 33 8.85 9.79 -37.89
N GLU A 34 9.08 10.51 -38.99
CA GLU A 34 8.48 11.82 -39.23
C GLU A 34 7.27 11.80 -40.17
N THR A 35 6.86 10.62 -40.66
CA THR A 35 5.74 10.49 -41.60
C THR A 35 4.75 9.41 -41.20
N ASP A 36 4.12 9.56 -40.03
CA ASP A 36 2.78 9.01 -39.84
C ASP A 36 1.97 9.83 -38.82
N HIS A 37 0.82 10.34 -39.27
CA HIS A 37 -0.27 10.96 -38.49
C HIS A 37 0.00 12.15 -37.53
N GLN A 38 0.39 13.33 -38.06
CA GLN A 38 0.10 14.62 -37.40
C GLN A 38 -1.30 15.16 -37.74
N THR A 39 -2.34 14.45 -37.31
CA THR A 39 -3.73 14.98 -37.25
C THR A 39 -4.33 14.84 -35.85
N GLY A 40 -3.49 14.62 -34.85
CA GLY A 40 -3.87 14.56 -33.44
C GLY A 40 -3.79 15.93 -32.76
N PRO A 41 -4.48 16.10 -31.62
CA PRO A 41 -4.31 17.29 -30.78
C PRO A 41 -2.85 17.45 -30.33
N LYS A 42 -2.40 18.70 -30.18
CA LYS A 42 -1.07 19.00 -29.64
C LYS A 42 -1.10 18.77 -28.13
N LEU A 43 -0.56 17.63 -27.68
CA LEU A 43 -0.56 17.20 -26.29
C LEU A 43 0.77 17.56 -25.57
N SER A 44 0.73 17.63 -24.24
CA SER A 44 1.92 17.83 -23.40
C SER A 44 2.91 16.67 -23.53
N ASP A 45 4.20 16.93 -23.32
CA ASP A 45 5.26 15.91 -23.22
C ASP A 45 4.99 14.88 -22.10
N ALA A 46 4.09 15.21 -21.17
CA ALA A 46 3.68 14.30 -20.12
C ALA A 46 2.86 13.09 -20.63
N VAL A 47 2.35 13.15 -21.87
CA VAL A 47 1.47 12.14 -22.48
C VAL A 47 2.27 11.20 -23.37
N THR A 48 2.18 9.90 -23.07
CA THR A 48 2.71 8.84 -23.96
C THR A 48 1.57 8.21 -24.74
N ILE A 49 1.73 8.09 -26.06
CA ILE A 49 0.73 7.48 -26.94
C ILE A 49 1.17 6.05 -27.27
N LEU A 50 0.30 5.09 -27.02
CA LEU A 50 0.48 3.67 -27.34
C LEU A 50 -0.63 3.23 -28.29
N GLN A 51 -0.34 2.28 -29.19
CA GLN A 51 -1.33 1.74 -30.13
C GLN A 51 -1.32 0.22 -30.14
N ARG A 52 -2.51 -0.38 -30.24
CA ARG A 52 -2.69 -1.83 -30.42
C ARG A 52 -3.89 -2.08 -31.33
N GLY A 53 -3.62 -2.43 -32.59
CA GLY A 53 -4.66 -2.53 -33.61
C GLY A 53 -5.32 -1.18 -33.85
N GLU A 54 -6.65 -1.13 -33.84
CA GLU A 54 -7.44 0.10 -34.02
C GLU A 54 -7.53 0.96 -32.74
N ARG A 55 -6.91 0.52 -31.66
CA ARG A 55 -7.04 1.14 -30.33
C ARG A 55 -5.84 2.02 -30.02
N THR A 56 -6.11 3.22 -29.53
CA THR A 56 -5.11 4.21 -29.12
C THR A 56 -5.26 4.51 -27.62
N PHE A 57 -4.14 4.45 -26.91
CA PHE A 57 -4.07 4.66 -25.47
C PHE A 57 -3.17 5.88 -25.19
N TYR A 58 -3.72 6.87 -24.49
CA TYR A 58 -3.02 8.09 -24.08
C TYR A 58 -2.71 7.98 -22.58
N ILE A 59 -1.45 7.72 -22.24
CA ILE A 59 -0.99 7.56 -20.85
C ILE A 59 -0.48 8.91 -20.36
N VAL A 60 -1.26 9.56 -19.48
CA VAL A 60 -0.93 10.84 -18.86
C VAL A 60 -0.18 10.57 -17.55
N GLY A 61 1.14 10.81 -17.55
CA GLY A 61 1.98 10.67 -16.37
C GLY A 61 1.91 11.90 -15.46
N THR A 62 1.32 11.73 -14.28
CA THR A 62 1.05 12.80 -13.32
C THR A 62 2.01 12.78 -12.13
N ALA A 63 2.36 13.97 -11.62
CA ALA A 63 2.93 14.11 -10.29
C ALA A 63 1.77 14.42 -9.32
N HIS A 64 1.48 13.50 -8.39
CA HIS A 64 0.31 13.47 -7.49
C HIS A 64 0.11 14.70 -6.57
N ILE A 65 0.99 15.69 -6.66
CA ILE A 65 1.02 16.92 -5.86
C ILE A 65 1.25 18.17 -6.74
N SER A 66 1.06 18.06 -8.06
CA SER A 66 1.33 19.13 -9.01
C SER A 66 0.04 19.68 -9.62
N ALA A 67 -0.20 20.98 -9.42
CA ALA A 67 -1.31 21.68 -10.08
C ALA A 67 -1.18 21.64 -11.61
N LYS A 68 0.04 21.55 -12.14
CA LYS A 68 0.30 21.37 -13.57
C LYS A 68 -0.31 20.07 -14.09
N SER A 69 -0.22 18.98 -13.33
CA SER A 69 -0.78 17.69 -13.73
C SER A 69 -2.30 17.71 -13.84
N ILE A 70 -2.99 18.53 -13.04
CA ILE A 70 -4.45 18.71 -13.14
C ILE A 70 -4.82 19.34 -14.49
N VAL A 71 -4.08 20.37 -14.90
CA VAL A 71 -4.28 21.05 -16.19
C VAL A 71 -3.97 20.10 -17.35
N GLU A 72 -2.86 19.38 -17.29
CA GLU A 72 -2.47 18.42 -18.34
C GLU A 72 -3.49 17.29 -18.52
N VAL A 73 -4.05 16.77 -17.42
CA VAL A 73 -5.14 15.78 -17.45
C VAL A 73 -6.36 16.37 -18.14
N ARG A 74 -6.75 17.59 -17.76
CA ARG A 74 -7.90 18.27 -18.36
C ARG A 74 -7.73 18.47 -19.86
N GLU A 75 -6.65 19.13 -20.26
CA GLU A 75 -6.37 19.46 -21.65
C GLU A 75 -6.29 18.20 -22.51
N THR A 76 -5.70 17.12 -21.98
CA THR A 76 -5.61 15.85 -22.71
C THR A 76 -6.99 15.23 -22.92
N ILE A 77 -7.81 15.10 -21.87
CA ILE A 77 -9.14 14.48 -21.99
C ILE A 77 -10.06 15.35 -22.87
N GLU A 78 -10.03 16.68 -22.71
CA GLU A 78 -10.79 17.62 -23.54
C GLU A 78 -10.38 17.57 -25.02
N ALA A 79 -9.08 17.43 -25.32
CA ALA A 79 -8.62 17.39 -26.69
C ALA A 79 -8.82 16.01 -27.36
N VAL A 80 -8.71 14.93 -26.61
CA VAL A 80 -8.81 13.55 -27.12
C VAL A 80 -10.27 13.10 -27.25
N GLN A 81 -11.18 13.55 -26.37
CA GLN A 81 -12.57 13.06 -26.29
C GLN A 81 -12.64 11.52 -26.26
N PRO A 82 -12.05 10.85 -25.25
CA PRO A 82 -11.91 9.40 -25.25
C PRO A 82 -13.23 8.67 -25.00
N ASP A 83 -13.29 7.40 -25.41
CA ASP A 83 -14.38 6.48 -25.07
C ASP A 83 -14.33 6.08 -23.58
N SER A 84 -13.11 5.92 -23.04
CA SER A 84 -12.86 5.58 -21.64
C SER A 84 -11.79 6.45 -21.00
N VAL A 85 -12.00 6.80 -19.74
CA VAL A 85 -10.99 7.41 -18.87
C VAL A 85 -10.65 6.45 -17.74
N CYS A 86 -9.41 5.96 -17.75
CA CYS A 86 -8.84 5.13 -16.71
C CYS A 86 -8.14 6.01 -15.66
N VAL A 87 -8.39 5.78 -14.38
CA VAL A 87 -7.71 6.50 -13.28
C VAL A 87 -7.00 5.52 -12.37
N GLU A 88 -5.80 5.88 -11.87
CA GLU A 88 -5.03 5.11 -10.86
C GLU A 88 -5.69 5.16 -9.46
N LEU A 89 -6.91 4.61 -9.38
CA LEU A 89 -7.71 4.48 -8.19
C LEU A 89 -8.34 3.08 -8.16
N CYS A 90 -8.41 2.49 -6.98
CA CYS A 90 -9.22 1.32 -6.69
C CYS A 90 -10.56 1.73 -6.05
N ASP A 91 -11.55 0.84 -6.06
CA ASP A 91 -12.88 1.09 -5.47
C ASP A 91 -12.81 1.64 -4.04
N THR A 92 -11.96 1.06 -3.19
CA THR A 92 -11.81 1.48 -1.80
C THR A 92 -11.38 2.95 -1.70
N ARG A 93 -10.43 3.39 -2.55
CA ARG A 93 -9.95 4.79 -2.58
C ARG A 93 -10.98 5.71 -3.22
N PHE A 94 -11.63 5.27 -4.30
CA PHE A 94 -12.69 6.03 -4.97
C PHE A 94 -13.87 6.31 -4.04
N GLN A 95 -14.33 5.31 -3.28
CA GLN A 95 -15.38 5.49 -2.28
C GLN A 95 -14.96 6.43 -1.16
N ALA A 96 -13.72 6.29 -0.65
CA ALA A 96 -13.20 7.19 0.39
C ALA A 96 -13.12 8.64 -0.09
N MET A 97 -12.84 8.85 -1.38
CA MET A 97 -12.77 10.16 -2.01
C MET A 97 -14.14 10.82 -2.20
N ASN A 98 -15.19 10.01 -2.40
CA ASN A 98 -16.57 10.46 -2.65
C ASN A 98 -17.45 10.51 -1.38
N ASP A 99 -17.03 9.89 -0.27
CA ASP A 99 -17.75 9.92 1.01
C ASP A 99 -16.89 10.61 2.09
N PRO A 100 -16.79 11.96 2.07
CA PRO A 100 -16.05 12.71 3.09
C PRO A 100 -16.62 12.50 4.51
N ASP A 101 -17.90 12.15 4.60
CA ASP A 101 -18.62 11.87 5.85
C ASP A 101 -18.55 10.39 6.27
N ARG A 102 -17.76 9.55 5.59
CA ARG A 102 -17.63 8.12 5.92
C ARG A 102 -17.30 7.90 7.39
N TRP A 103 -16.45 8.75 7.96
CA TRP A 103 -16.04 8.63 9.36
C TRP A 103 -17.19 8.90 10.34
N LYS A 104 -18.16 9.74 9.95
CA LYS A 104 -19.36 10.05 10.75
C LYS A 104 -20.31 8.87 10.90
N LYS A 105 -20.28 7.94 9.94
CA LYS A 105 -21.14 6.76 9.90
C LYS A 105 -20.55 5.58 10.68
N LEU A 106 -19.38 5.75 11.30
CA LEU A 106 -18.69 4.67 11.99
C LEU A 106 -19.24 4.45 13.39
N ASP A 107 -19.69 3.23 13.62
CA ASP A 107 -19.98 2.75 14.97
C ASP A 107 -18.71 2.12 15.57
N ILE A 108 -18.12 2.81 16.54
CA ILE A 108 -16.93 2.32 17.25
C ILE A 108 -17.18 0.96 17.93
N PHE A 109 -18.39 0.72 18.45
CA PHE A 109 -18.74 -0.55 19.09
C PHE A 109 -18.74 -1.68 18.07
N GLN A 110 -19.20 -1.41 16.84
CA GLN A 110 -19.15 -2.38 15.75
C GLN A 110 -17.70 -2.69 15.33
N VAL A 111 -16.84 -1.66 15.22
CA VAL A 111 -15.42 -1.84 14.88
C VAL A 111 -14.72 -2.73 15.94
N ILE A 112 -15.00 -2.49 17.22
CA ILE A 112 -14.44 -3.27 18.33
C ILE A 112 -14.99 -4.71 18.33
N LYS A 113 -16.31 -4.89 18.21
CA LYS A 113 -16.96 -6.23 18.18
C LYS A 113 -16.49 -7.09 17.01
N GLN A 114 -16.14 -6.48 15.88
CA GLN A 114 -15.61 -7.21 14.72
C GLN A 114 -14.11 -7.52 14.84
N GLY A 115 -13.43 -7.06 15.89
CA GLY A 115 -12.00 -7.26 16.04
C GLY A 115 -11.14 -6.48 15.04
N LYS A 116 -11.70 -5.48 14.34
CA LYS A 116 -11.04 -4.76 13.23
C LYS A 116 -10.30 -3.50 13.68
N MET A 117 -10.00 -3.37 14.98
CA MET A 117 -9.45 -2.15 15.58
C MET A 117 -8.09 -1.77 14.99
N LEU A 118 -7.18 -2.74 14.84
CA LEU A 118 -5.85 -2.50 14.27
C LEU A 118 -5.94 -2.09 12.80
N TYR A 119 -6.74 -2.82 12.01
CA TYR A 119 -6.98 -2.50 10.61
C TYR A 119 -7.54 -1.07 10.44
N PHE A 120 -8.50 -0.71 11.28
CA PHE A 120 -9.08 0.62 11.28
C PHE A 120 -8.03 1.69 11.64
N LEU A 121 -7.24 1.46 12.69
CA LEU A 121 -6.19 2.39 13.11
C LEU A 121 -5.12 2.55 12.02
N SER A 122 -4.77 1.49 11.29
CA SER A 122 -3.86 1.55 10.14
C SER A 122 -4.42 2.40 9.00
N ASN A 123 -5.70 2.23 8.64
CA ASN A 123 -6.35 3.05 7.63
C ASN A 123 -6.44 4.52 8.05
N LEU A 124 -6.71 4.77 9.34
CA LEU A 124 -6.73 6.12 9.88
C LEU A 124 -5.35 6.79 9.79
N ALA A 125 -4.29 6.09 10.20
CA ALA A 125 -2.92 6.59 10.09
C ALA A 125 -2.54 6.91 8.63
N LEU A 126 -2.88 6.02 7.69
CA LEU A 126 -2.66 6.27 6.26
C LEU A 126 -3.41 7.50 5.76
N SER A 127 -4.68 7.65 6.14
CA SER A 127 -5.51 8.80 5.74
C SER A 127 -4.96 10.11 6.31
N ALA A 128 -4.50 10.08 7.57
CA ALA A 128 -3.89 11.23 8.22
C ALA A 128 -2.56 11.63 7.57
N TYR A 129 -1.73 10.64 7.19
CA TYR A 129 -0.50 10.87 6.45
C TYR A 129 -0.79 11.51 5.07
N GLN A 130 -1.78 10.98 4.35
CA GLN A 130 -2.20 11.55 3.05
C GLN A 130 -2.72 13.00 3.20
N MET A 131 -3.48 13.29 4.25
CA MET A 131 -3.96 14.65 4.55
C MET A 131 -2.80 15.61 4.84
N ALA A 132 -1.85 15.19 5.69
CA ALA A 132 -0.69 16.01 6.06
C ALA A 132 0.21 16.34 4.86
N LEU A 133 0.41 15.40 3.94
CA LEU A 133 1.10 15.69 2.67
C LEU A 133 0.34 16.75 1.87
N GLY A 134 -0.99 16.63 1.74
CA GLY A 134 -1.79 17.60 0.99
C GLY A 134 -1.72 19.02 1.51
N GLU A 135 -1.72 19.21 2.83
CA GLU A 135 -1.54 20.54 3.44
C GLU A 135 -0.16 21.12 3.14
N LYS A 136 0.89 20.30 3.18
CA LYS A 136 2.27 20.75 2.95
C LYS A 136 2.53 21.14 1.50
N PHE A 137 1.90 20.46 0.54
CA PHE A 137 2.12 20.70 -0.89
C PHE A 137 1.08 21.64 -1.53
N GLY A 138 0.07 22.08 -0.78
CA GLY A 138 -0.99 22.99 -1.29
C GLY A 138 -1.92 22.36 -2.34
N VAL A 139 -1.73 21.08 -2.66
CA VAL A 139 -2.55 20.27 -3.57
C VAL A 139 -3.00 19.05 -2.79
N LYS A 140 -4.32 18.81 -2.73
CA LYS A 140 -4.84 17.59 -2.12
C LYS A 140 -4.36 16.39 -2.97
N PRO A 141 -3.76 15.34 -2.38
CA PRO A 141 -3.32 14.19 -3.14
C PRO A 141 -4.49 13.55 -3.88
N GLY A 142 -4.31 13.30 -5.17
CA GLY A 142 -5.31 12.68 -6.03
C GLY A 142 -6.33 13.64 -6.66
N GLU A 143 -6.08 14.95 -6.61
CA GLU A 143 -6.90 15.94 -7.35
C GLU A 143 -6.78 15.76 -8.87
N GLU A 144 -5.66 15.27 -9.38
CA GLU A 144 -5.50 14.88 -10.78
C GLU A 144 -6.39 13.70 -11.17
N GLN A 145 -6.58 12.70 -10.29
CA GLN A 145 -7.57 11.64 -10.56
C GLN A 145 -9.00 12.15 -10.41
N ARG A 146 -9.28 13.05 -9.44
CA ARG A 146 -10.60 13.69 -9.32
C ARG A 146 -10.97 14.45 -10.57
N GLU A 147 -10.01 15.16 -11.14
CA GLU A 147 -10.20 15.90 -12.37
C GLU A 147 -10.47 14.97 -13.54
N GLY A 148 -9.72 13.88 -13.66
CA GLY A 148 -10.01 12.82 -14.65
C GLY A 148 -11.43 12.25 -14.50
N ILE A 149 -11.85 11.94 -13.27
CA ILE A 149 -13.21 11.47 -12.95
C ILE A 149 -14.28 12.50 -13.35
N ARG A 150 -14.05 13.78 -13.04
CA ARG A 150 -14.99 14.87 -13.31
C ARG A 150 -15.20 15.03 -14.82
N ILE A 151 -14.11 15.09 -15.59
CA ILE A 151 -14.18 15.32 -17.04
C ILE A 151 -14.73 14.09 -17.76
N ALA A 152 -14.38 12.88 -17.31
CA ALA A 152 -14.99 11.65 -17.83
C ALA A 152 -16.52 11.70 -17.75
N LYS A 153 -17.07 12.14 -16.61
CA LYS A 153 -18.52 12.31 -16.43
C LYS A 153 -19.09 13.42 -17.30
N GLU A 154 -18.39 14.54 -17.45
CA GLU A 154 -18.84 15.67 -18.28
C GLU A 154 -18.92 15.31 -19.76
N GLN A 155 -18.00 14.47 -20.24
CA GLN A 155 -17.96 14.00 -21.63
C GLN A 155 -18.70 12.68 -21.84
N ASN A 156 -19.30 12.13 -20.79
CA ASN A 156 -20.00 10.85 -20.84
C ASN A 156 -19.10 9.67 -21.30
N ALA A 157 -17.80 9.77 -21.01
CA ALA A 157 -16.83 8.70 -21.20
C ALA A 157 -16.93 7.66 -20.08
N GLU A 158 -16.66 6.40 -20.39
CA GLU A 158 -16.68 5.32 -19.40
C GLU A 158 -15.55 5.52 -18.38
N LEU A 159 -15.89 5.56 -17.10
CA LEU A 159 -14.90 5.68 -16.02
C LEU A 159 -14.41 4.30 -15.60
N VAL A 160 -13.12 4.04 -15.75
CA VAL A 160 -12.47 2.79 -15.33
C VAL A 160 -11.54 3.05 -14.14
N LEU A 161 -11.81 2.38 -13.02
CA LEU A 161 -10.92 2.33 -11.85
C LEU A 161 -9.81 1.32 -12.13
N ALA A 162 -8.64 1.79 -12.53
CA ALA A 162 -7.60 0.95 -13.15
C ALA A 162 -6.61 0.34 -12.15
N ASP A 163 -6.68 0.69 -10.87
CA ASP A 163 -5.69 0.27 -9.86
C ASP A 163 -6.19 -0.86 -8.96
N ARG A 164 -5.24 -1.66 -8.46
CA ARG A 164 -5.49 -2.78 -7.55
C ARG A 164 -5.88 -2.26 -6.17
N ASP A 165 -6.64 -3.07 -5.42
CA ASP A 165 -6.90 -2.78 -4.01
C ASP A 165 -5.59 -2.56 -3.23
N ILE A 166 -5.51 -1.41 -2.56
CA ILE A 166 -4.30 -0.98 -1.85
C ILE A 166 -3.92 -1.95 -0.72
N GLN A 167 -4.88 -2.65 -0.10
CA GLN A 167 -4.57 -3.62 0.95
C GLN A 167 -3.97 -4.88 0.36
N ALA A 168 -4.44 -5.32 -0.82
CA ALA A 168 -3.81 -6.43 -1.54
C ALA A 168 -2.36 -6.07 -1.87
N THR A 169 -2.11 -4.88 -2.42
CA THR A 169 -0.76 -4.35 -2.67
C THR A 169 0.11 -4.39 -1.41
N LEU A 170 -0.32 -3.74 -0.32
CA LEU A 170 0.47 -3.67 0.92
C LEU A 170 0.71 -5.05 1.57
N LYS A 171 -0.28 -5.94 1.57
CA LYS A 171 -0.13 -7.30 2.11
C LYS A 171 0.87 -8.13 1.30
N ARG A 172 0.82 -8.02 -0.02
CA ARG A 172 1.77 -8.71 -0.91
C ARG A 172 3.18 -8.17 -0.74
N THR A 173 3.34 -6.84 -0.68
CA THR A 173 4.61 -6.19 -0.34
C THR A 173 5.14 -6.73 0.99
N TRP A 174 4.32 -6.77 2.05
CA TRP A 174 4.75 -7.29 3.35
C TRP A 174 5.07 -8.78 3.35
N ALA A 175 4.34 -9.58 2.56
CA ALA A 175 4.61 -11.01 2.42
C ALA A 175 5.94 -11.27 1.69
N ASN A 176 6.34 -10.39 0.77
CA ASN A 176 7.54 -10.53 -0.05
C ASN A 176 8.83 -10.11 0.67
N ILE A 177 8.74 -9.34 1.76
CA ILE A 177 9.91 -8.87 2.52
C ILE A 177 10.37 -9.96 3.51
N GLY A 178 11.67 -10.24 3.53
CA GLY A 178 12.30 -11.15 4.50
C GLY A 178 12.21 -10.68 5.97
N PHE A 179 12.37 -11.59 6.93
CA PHE A 179 12.27 -11.25 8.36
C PHE A 179 13.28 -10.16 8.80
N PHE A 180 14.54 -10.26 8.37
CA PHE A 180 15.57 -9.28 8.69
C PHE A 180 15.33 -7.92 8.02
N SER A 181 14.88 -7.93 6.77
CA SER A 181 14.48 -6.72 6.04
C SER A 181 13.33 -6.00 6.75
N LYS A 182 12.33 -6.73 7.26
CA LYS A 182 11.25 -6.17 8.10
C LYS A 182 11.79 -5.50 9.36
N LEU A 183 12.71 -6.15 10.08
CA LEU A 183 13.32 -5.57 11.27
C LEU A 183 14.13 -4.30 10.94
N LYS A 184 14.87 -4.30 9.84
CA LYS A 184 15.64 -3.14 9.37
C LYS A 184 14.73 -1.96 9.01
N LEU A 185 13.63 -2.21 8.30
CA LEU A 185 12.64 -1.19 7.95
C LEU A 185 11.97 -0.62 9.20
N LEU A 186 11.55 -1.47 10.14
CA LEU A 186 11.02 -1.02 11.43
C LEU A 186 12.06 -0.16 12.16
N GLY A 187 13.32 -0.58 12.20
CA GLY A 187 14.42 0.21 12.78
C GLY A 187 14.60 1.58 12.14
N SER A 188 14.49 1.69 10.82
CA SER A 188 14.60 2.99 10.11
C SER A 188 13.46 3.96 10.42
N VAL A 189 12.26 3.46 10.72
CA VAL A 189 11.11 4.31 11.10
C VAL A 189 11.27 4.88 12.51
N PHE A 190 12.03 4.21 13.38
CA PHE A 190 12.32 4.64 14.75
C PHE A 190 13.67 5.35 14.90
N ALA A 191 14.34 5.71 13.80
CA ALA A 191 15.56 6.50 13.85
C ALA A 191 15.26 7.90 14.41
N PRO A 192 16.14 8.47 15.27
CA PRO A 192 15.94 9.78 15.87
C PRO A 192 15.72 10.89 14.83
N ALA A 193 14.74 11.75 15.09
CA ALA A 193 14.24 12.75 14.14
C ALA A 193 15.16 13.99 13.94
N GLU A 194 16.29 14.09 14.63
CA GLU A 194 17.19 15.26 14.56
C GLU A 194 17.84 15.46 13.18
N GLU A 195 17.87 14.46 12.31
CA GLU A 195 18.33 14.59 10.92
C GLU A 195 17.20 14.89 9.90
N ALA A 196 15.93 14.97 10.33
CA ALA A 196 14.79 15.01 9.41
C ALA A 196 14.28 16.42 9.02
N GLU A 197 14.55 17.46 9.83
CA GLU A 197 13.92 18.80 9.67
C GLU A 197 14.61 19.73 8.65
N GLU A 198 15.94 19.77 8.53
CA GLU A 198 16.62 20.63 7.53
C GLU A 198 16.56 20.04 6.10
N LEU A 199 16.37 18.72 5.98
CA LEU A 199 16.25 18.01 4.70
C LEU A 199 14.87 18.17 4.06
N THR A 200 13.85 18.68 4.76
CA THR A 200 12.44 18.54 4.36
C THR A 200 11.86 19.66 3.51
N GLU A 201 12.48 20.83 3.41
CA GLU A 201 12.04 21.93 2.51
C GLU A 201 12.79 21.90 1.18
N ALA A 202 14.13 21.73 1.20
CA ALA A 202 14.91 21.61 -0.03
C ALA A 202 14.54 20.36 -0.85
N LYS A 203 14.35 19.20 -0.21
CA LYS A 203 13.80 18.00 -0.89
C LYS A 203 12.35 18.19 -1.33
N LEU A 204 11.58 19.06 -0.67
CA LEU A 204 10.19 19.32 -1.04
C LEU A 204 10.11 19.97 -2.41
N GLU A 205 10.99 20.93 -2.67
CA GLU A 205 11.11 21.62 -3.95
C GLU A 205 11.54 20.63 -5.05
N GLU A 206 12.52 19.78 -4.74
CA GLU A 206 12.99 18.70 -5.61
C GLU A 206 11.88 17.70 -5.98
N MET A 207 11.02 17.35 -5.01
CA MET A 207 9.90 16.41 -5.20
C MET A 207 8.73 16.98 -6.01
N LYS A 208 8.70 18.28 -6.35
CA LYS A 208 7.69 18.83 -7.28
C LYS A 208 7.97 18.46 -8.73
N ASP A 209 9.20 18.08 -9.03
CA ASP A 209 9.63 17.72 -10.36
C ASP A 209 9.41 16.22 -10.64
N ARG A 210 8.82 15.93 -11.80
CA ARG A 210 8.48 14.57 -12.24
C ARG A 210 9.74 13.70 -12.39
N ASP A 211 10.82 14.28 -12.90
CA ASP A 211 12.04 13.56 -13.21
C ASP A 211 12.80 13.24 -11.91
N THR A 212 12.78 14.13 -10.92
CA THR A 212 13.32 13.86 -9.58
C THR A 212 12.58 12.70 -8.89
N ILE A 213 11.23 12.71 -8.89
CA ILE A 213 10.46 11.60 -8.31
C ILE A 213 10.83 10.29 -9.00
N THR A 214 10.94 10.32 -10.33
CA THR A 214 11.28 9.14 -11.12
C THR A 214 12.66 8.60 -10.75
N GLU A 215 13.66 9.46 -10.59
CA GLU A 215 15.01 9.06 -10.19
C GLU A 215 15.06 8.52 -8.75
N MET A 216 14.38 9.17 -7.80
CA MET A 216 14.26 8.68 -6.43
C MET A 216 13.59 7.29 -6.38
N MET A 217 12.54 7.08 -7.18
CA MET A 217 11.88 5.78 -7.30
C MET A 217 12.81 4.72 -7.90
N ARG A 218 13.66 5.09 -8.86
CA ARG A 218 14.67 4.21 -9.45
C ARG A 218 15.77 3.84 -8.46
N GLU A 219 16.23 4.77 -7.63
CA GLU A 219 17.19 4.48 -6.55
C GLU A 219 16.59 3.58 -5.46
N PHE A 220 15.36 3.89 -5.03
CA PHE A 220 14.61 3.06 -4.08
C PHE A 220 14.41 1.63 -4.58
N ALA A 221 14.04 1.50 -5.86
CA ALA A 221 13.88 0.23 -6.56
C ALA A 221 15.15 -0.64 -6.54
N LYS A 222 16.34 -0.02 -6.68
CA LYS A 222 17.63 -0.73 -6.60
C LYS A 222 17.96 -1.17 -5.17
N ALA A 223 17.63 -0.34 -4.18
CA ALA A 223 17.95 -0.60 -2.78
C ALA A 223 17.06 -1.68 -2.14
N LEU A 224 15.78 -1.76 -2.56
CA LEU A 224 14.77 -2.62 -1.92
C LEU A 224 13.95 -3.40 -2.96
N PRO A 225 14.55 -4.34 -3.71
CA PRO A 225 13.88 -5.10 -4.76
C PRO A 225 12.69 -5.92 -4.24
N GLU A 226 12.78 -6.43 -3.00
CA GLU A 226 11.67 -7.14 -2.32
C GLU A 226 10.41 -6.28 -2.18
N ILE A 227 10.55 -4.95 -2.10
CA ILE A 227 9.44 -4.01 -2.02
C ILE A 227 8.97 -3.60 -3.41
N LYS A 228 9.95 -3.33 -4.30
CA LYS A 228 9.71 -2.89 -5.67
C LYS A 228 8.76 -3.81 -6.42
N THR A 229 8.98 -5.12 -6.37
CA THR A 229 8.19 -6.05 -7.20
C THR A 229 6.69 -5.98 -6.90
N PRO A 230 6.21 -6.16 -5.65
CA PRO A 230 4.76 -6.11 -5.42
C PRO A 230 4.19 -4.69 -5.39
N LEU A 231 4.98 -3.68 -5.03
CA LEU A 231 4.51 -2.30 -4.89
C LEU A 231 4.46 -1.55 -6.23
N ILE A 232 5.37 -1.88 -7.15
CA ILE A 232 5.57 -1.18 -8.43
C ILE A 232 5.37 -2.15 -9.60
N ASP A 233 6.21 -3.18 -9.77
CA ASP A 233 6.20 -3.99 -11.00
C ASP A 233 4.87 -4.73 -11.25
N GLU A 234 4.35 -5.38 -10.21
CA GLU A 234 3.02 -6.02 -10.26
C GLU A 234 1.90 -4.99 -10.46
N ARG A 235 2.10 -3.76 -9.97
CA ARG A 235 1.12 -2.69 -10.07
C ARG A 235 1.11 -2.10 -11.48
N ASP A 236 2.27 -1.94 -12.10
CA ASP A 236 2.42 -1.54 -13.50
C ASP A 236 1.70 -2.51 -14.43
N GLN A 237 1.88 -3.82 -14.19
CA GLN A 237 1.17 -4.89 -14.90
C GLN A 237 -0.34 -4.76 -14.73
N TYR A 238 -0.81 -4.59 -13.49
CA TYR A 238 -2.24 -4.45 -13.21
C TYR A 238 -2.84 -3.21 -13.88
N LEU A 239 -2.14 -2.07 -13.81
CA LEU A 239 -2.56 -0.80 -14.38
C LEU A 239 -2.67 -0.88 -15.90
N ILE A 240 -1.62 -1.34 -16.57
CA ILE A 240 -1.63 -1.40 -18.04
C ILE A 240 -2.67 -2.39 -18.55
N GLU A 241 -2.82 -3.55 -17.91
CA GLU A 241 -3.82 -4.52 -18.30
C GLU A 241 -5.24 -3.97 -18.09
N SER A 242 -5.46 -3.18 -17.04
CA SER A 242 -6.74 -2.49 -16.82
C SER A 242 -7.02 -1.44 -17.91
N VAL A 243 -6.00 -0.71 -18.35
CA VAL A 243 -6.09 0.25 -19.46
C VAL A 243 -6.37 -0.44 -20.79
N ILE A 244 -5.68 -1.56 -21.07
CA ILE A 244 -5.90 -2.37 -22.27
C ILE A 244 -7.31 -2.94 -22.30
N GLN A 245 -7.84 -3.40 -21.16
CA GLN A 245 -9.18 -4.01 -21.09
C GLN A 245 -10.32 -2.98 -20.98
N ALA A 246 -10.02 -1.68 -20.87
CA ALA A 246 -11.04 -0.63 -20.82
C ALA A 246 -11.91 -0.64 -22.10
N PRO A 247 -13.20 -0.27 -22.05
CA PRO A 247 -14.05 -0.20 -23.24
C PRO A 247 -13.61 0.86 -24.27
N GLY A 248 -13.98 0.66 -25.54
CA GLY A 248 -13.75 1.63 -26.61
C GLY A 248 -12.37 1.59 -27.27
N ASN A 249 -12.20 2.39 -28.32
CA ASN A 249 -11.00 2.43 -29.14
C ASN A 249 -10.03 3.53 -28.70
N THR A 250 -10.55 4.61 -28.11
CA THR A 250 -9.75 5.73 -27.63
C THR A 250 -9.80 5.76 -26.10
N VAL A 251 -8.66 5.51 -25.45
CA VAL A 251 -8.59 5.42 -23.99
C VAL A 251 -7.57 6.41 -23.46
N VAL A 252 -7.93 7.20 -22.45
CA VAL A 252 -6.99 8.06 -21.70
C VAL A 252 -6.77 7.44 -20.32
N ALA A 253 -5.52 7.28 -19.90
CA ALA A 253 -5.15 6.79 -18.58
C ALA A 253 -4.42 7.86 -17.77
N VAL A 254 -4.97 8.21 -16.60
CA VAL A 254 -4.37 9.14 -15.64
C VAL A 254 -3.67 8.35 -14.55
N VAL A 255 -2.34 8.30 -14.61
CA VAL A 255 -1.49 7.49 -13.73
C VAL A 255 -0.34 8.31 -13.16
N GLY A 256 0.27 7.85 -12.07
CA GLY A 256 1.48 8.42 -11.52
C GLY A 256 2.66 8.24 -12.49
N ALA A 257 3.48 9.28 -12.64
CA ALA A 257 4.61 9.28 -13.55
C ALA A 257 5.58 8.11 -13.34
N GLY A 258 5.77 7.67 -12.09
CA GLY A 258 6.63 6.54 -11.73
C GLY A 258 6.16 5.18 -12.27
N HIS A 259 4.90 5.07 -12.73
CA HIS A 259 4.35 3.84 -13.31
C HIS A 259 4.46 3.80 -14.84
N VAL A 260 4.66 4.96 -15.49
CA VAL A 260 4.57 5.08 -16.96
C VAL A 260 5.60 4.20 -17.68
N GLU A 261 6.88 4.25 -17.28
CA GLU A 261 7.95 3.43 -17.88
C GLU A 261 7.65 1.92 -17.78
N GLY A 262 7.20 1.48 -16.60
CA GLY A 262 6.84 0.08 -16.37
C GLY A 262 5.60 -0.35 -17.14
N MET A 263 4.60 0.52 -17.25
CA MET A 263 3.39 0.27 -18.07
C MET A 263 3.74 0.12 -19.55
N ILE A 264 4.56 0.99 -20.12
CA ILE A 264 5.01 0.91 -21.51
C ILE A 264 5.74 -0.41 -21.75
N LYS A 265 6.69 -0.76 -20.87
CA LYS A 265 7.43 -2.02 -20.99
C LYS A 265 6.52 -3.25 -20.99
N ASN A 266 5.51 -3.29 -20.12
CA ASN A 266 4.54 -4.38 -20.07
C ASN A 266 3.58 -4.37 -21.28
N PHE A 267 3.23 -3.18 -21.80
CA PHE A 267 2.46 -3.05 -23.03
C PHE A 267 3.18 -3.63 -24.24
N GLU A 268 4.47 -3.30 -24.40
CA GLU A 268 5.32 -3.75 -25.51
C GLU A 268 5.66 -5.24 -25.41
N ALA A 269 5.88 -5.75 -24.20
CA ALA A 269 6.14 -7.17 -23.98
C ALA A 269 4.99 -8.06 -24.44
N ASN A 270 3.76 -7.53 -24.47
CA ASN A 270 2.55 -8.20 -24.94
C ASN A 270 2.34 -9.60 -24.33
N THR A 271 2.73 -9.75 -23.06
CA THR A 271 2.55 -10.98 -22.29
C THR A 271 1.16 -11.01 -21.67
N GLU A 272 0.59 -12.20 -21.50
CA GLU A 272 -0.68 -12.36 -20.80
C GLU A 272 -0.53 -11.96 -19.32
N ILE A 273 -1.29 -10.96 -18.88
CA ILE A 273 -1.28 -10.46 -17.50
C ILE A 273 -2.58 -10.89 -16.81
N ASN A 274 -2.45 -11.72 -15.77
CA ASN A 274 -3.59 -12.14 -14.97
C ASN A 274 -3.84 -11.18 -13.79
N ARG A 275 -4.78 -10.24 -13.97
CA ARG A 275 -5.18 -9.28 -12.92
C ARG A 275 -5.73 -9.93 -11.65
N GLU A 276 -6.40 -11.08 -11.76
CA GLU A 276 -6.93 -11.79 -10.61
C GLU A 276 -5.80 -12.31 -9.73
N GLN A 277 -4.79 -12.95 -10.34
CA GLN A 277 -3.61 -13.44 -9.62
C GLN A 277 -2.88 -12.31 -8.89
N LEU A 278 -2.72 -11.15 -9.55
CA LEU A 278 -2.10 -9.96 -8.96
C LEU A 278 -2.94 -9.38 -7.79
N SER A 279 -4.25 -9.64 -7.76
CA SER A 279 -5.17 -9.23 -6.69
C SER A 279 -5.30 -10.24 -5.55
N THR A 280 -4.91 -11.50 -5.77
CA THR A 280 -4.96 -12.52 -4.73
C THR A 280 -3.97 -12.23 -3.61
N ILE A 281 -4.46 -12.24 -2.37
CA ILE A 281 -3.63 -12.20 -1.17
C ILE A 281 -3.17 -13.63 -0.89
N PRO A 282 -1.86 -13.89 -0.69
CA PRO A 282 -1.40 -15.23 -0.38
C PRO A 282 -2.11 -15.77 0.88
N PRO A 283 -2.70 -16.98 0.84
CA PRO A 283 -3.45 -17.50 1.96
C PRO A 283 -2.52 -17.73 3.15
N THR A 284 -2.96 -17.35 4.36
CA THR A 284 -2.25 -17.71 5.58
C THR A 284 -2.20 -19.23 5.68
N PRO A 285 -1.02 -19.85 5.84
CA PRO A 285 -0.88 -21.30 5.86
C PRO A 285 -1.67 -21.93 7.02
N LEU A 286 -2.17 -23.14 6.82
CA LEU A 286 -3.07 -23.83 7.77
C LEU A 286 -2.44 -23.97 9.17
N TRP A 287 -1.13 -24.21 9.27
CA TRP A 287 -0.46 -24.33 10.55
C TRP A 287 -0.50 -23.03 11.38
N VAL A 288 -0.43 -21.85 10.72
CA VAL A 288 -0.59 -20.54 11.40
C VAL A 288 -2.04 -20.37 11.87
N LYS A 289 -3.02 -20.81 11.07
CA LYS A 289 -4.43 -20.81 11.49
C LYS A 289 -4.69 -21.72 12.69
N SER A 290 -3.95 -22.82 12.81
CA SER A 290 -4.04 -23.76 13.92
C SER A 290 -3.26 -23.30 15.15
N LEU A 291 -2.18 -22.53 14.99
CA LEU A 291 -1.31 -22.08 16.09
C LEU A 291 -2.08 -21.34 17.20
N LYS A 292 -3.10 -20.55 16.82
CA LYS A 292 -3.95 -19.85 17.78
C LYS A 292 -4.72 -20.79 18.73
N TRP A 293 -4.95 -22.04 18.35
CA TRP A 293 -5.61 -23.05 19.18
C TRP A 293 -4.62 -23.94 19.94
N ILE A 294 -3.37 -24.05 19.47
CA ILE A 294 -2.34 -24.86 20.10
C ILE A 294 -2.05 -24.36 21.52
N ILE A 295 -1.79 -23.06 21.67
CA ILE A 295 -1.44 -22.47 22.98
C ILE A 295 -2.58 -22.67 24.01
N PRO A 296 -3.86 -22.30 23.75
CA PRO A 296 -4.95 -22.58 24.68
C PRO A 296 -5.11 -24.07 25.00
N SER A 297 -4.98 -24.95 24.01
CA SER A 297 -5.13 -26.39 24.22
C SER A 297 -4.04 -26.94 25.15
N ILE A 298 -2.79 -26.53 24.95
CA ILE A 298 -1.68 -26.95 25.83
C ILE A 298 -1.91 -26.46 27.25
N ILE A 299 -2.33 -25.20 27.44
CA ILE A 299 -2.60 -24.65 28.77
C ILE A 299 -3.75 -25.38 29.47
N LEU A 300 -4.84 -25.67 28.75
CA LEU A 300 -5.97 -26.42 29.31
C LEU A 300 -5.58 -27.85 29.70
N VAL A 301 -4.74 -28.51 28.89
CA VAL A 301 -4.17 -29.83 29.19
C VAL A 301 -3.24 -29.76 30.40
N ALA A 302 -2.39 -28.73 30.49
CA ALA A 302 -1.53 -28.49 31.64
C ALA A 302 -2.35 -28.33 32.94
N PHE A 303 -3.42 -27.54 32.92
CA PHE A 303 -4.33 -27.41 34.05
C PHE A 303 -5.00 -28.73 34.43
N TYR A 304 -5.43 -29.53 33.44
CA TYR A 304 -6.01 -30.85 33.68
C TYR A 304 -5.01 -31.80 34.36
N PHE A 305 -3.77 -31.87 33.91
CA PHE A 305 -2.73 -32.70 34.55
C PHE A 305 -2.34 -32.18 35.93
N GLY A 306 -2.21 -30.86 36.10
CA GLY A 306 -1.97 -30.25 37.41
C GLY A 306 -3.06 -30.60 38.42
N TYR A 307 -4.32 -30.63 37.99
CA TYR A 307 -5.45 -31.05 38.81
C TYR A 307 -5.41 -32.55 39.16
N GLN A 308 -5.10 -33.42 38.18
CA GLN A 308 -5.09 -34.87 38.38
C GLN A 308 -3.99 -35.35 39.33
N ASN A 309 -2.84 -34.68 39.35
CA ASN A 309 -1.70 -35.09 40.18
C ASN A 309 -1.89 -34.81 41.69
N ARG A 310 -3.04 -34.28 42.13
CA ARG A 310 -3.49 -34.05 43.53
C ARG A 310 -2.54 -33.30 44.46
N ALA A 311 -1.40 -32.81 43.98
CA ALA A 311 -0.57 -31.87 44.70
C ALA A 311 -1.15 -30.46 44.49
N GLU A 312 -1.87 -29.93 45.49
CA GLU A 312 -2.50 -28.60 45.41
C GLU A 312 -1.50 -27.50 44.96
N GLN A 313 -0.25 -27.61 45.41
CA GLN A 313 0.85 -26.71 45.03
C GLN A 313 1.11 -26.69 43.51
N SER A 314 0.93 -27.80 42.79
CA SER A 314 1.19 -27.86 41.34
C SER A 314 0.11 -27.14 40.54
N PHE A 315 -1.17 -27.25 40.92
CA PHE A 315 -2.27 -26.59 40.22
C PHE A 315 -2.29 -25.08 40.48
N GLU A 316 -2.10 -24.65 41.74
CA GLU A 316 -2.01 -23.22 42.09
C GLU A 316 -0.85 -22.52 41.40
N MET A 317 0.31 -23.17 41.30
CA MET A 317 1.47 -22.65 40.57
C MET A 317 1.17 -22.49 39.07
N MET A 318 0.49 -23.46 38.44
CA MET A 318 0.11 -23.36 37.03
C MET A 318 -0.90 -22.24 36.78
N LEU A 319 -1.91 -22.10 37.64
CA LEU A 319 -2.87 -21.00 37.56
C LEU A 319 -2.17 -19.65 37.73
N THR A 320 -1.28 -19.52 38.71
CA THR A 320 -0.51 -18.30 38.94
C THR A 320 0.38 -17.97 37.75
N ALA A 321 1.09 -18.98 37.22
CA ALA A 321 1.97 -18.84 36.06
C ALA A 321 1.21 -18.38 34.80
N TRP A 322 -0.06 -18.75 34.65
CA TRP A 322 -0.89 -18.27 33.55
C TRP A 322 -1.53 -16.89 33.83
N ILE A 323 -2.18 -16.74 34.98
CA ILE A 323 -3.01 -15.59 35.29
C ILE A 323 -2.15 -14.34 35.51
N LEU A 324 -1.07 -14.46 36.28
CA LEU A 324 -0.28 -13.30 36.72
C LEU A 324 0.37 -12.57 35.53
N PRO A 325 1.10 -13.22 34.59
CA PRO A 325 1.70 -12.52 33.46
C PRO A 325 0.65 -11.90 32.53
N ASN A 326 -0.46 -12.59 32.27
CA ASN A 326 -1.58 -12.06 31.47
C ASN A 326 -2.16 -10.79 32.12
N ALA A 327 -2.51 -10.86 33.40
CA ALA A 327 -3.11 -9.73 34.11
C ALA A 327 -2.17 -8.52 34.16
N VAL A 328 -0.89 -8.76 34.49
CA VAL A 328 0.13 -7.71 34.60
C VAL A 328 0.41 -7.08 33.25
N MET A 329 0.71 -7.87 32.21
CA MET A 329 1.02 -7.34 30.88
C MET A 329 -0.18 -6.68 30.22
N GLY A 330 -1.38 -7.26 30.37
CA GLY A 330 -2.63 -6.68 29.91
C GLY A 330 -2.87 -5.29 30.51
N ALA A 331 -2.64 -5.13 31.82
CA ALA A 331 -2.74 -3.83 32.49
C ALA A 331 -1.62 -2.85 32.07
N LEU A 332 -0.36 -3.26 32.19
CA LEU A 332 0.82 -2.41 31.97
C LEU A 332 0.89 -1.86 30.55
N VAL A 333 0.70 -2.71 29.53
CA VAL A 333 0.77 -2.27 28.13
C VAL A 333 -0.43 -1.38 27.80
N SER A 334 -1.61 -1.65 28.38
CA SER A 334 -2.77 -0.77 28.21
C SER A 334 -2.50 0.65 28.72
N LEU A 335 -1.69 0.83 29.77
CA LEU A 335 -1.37 2.15 30.32
C LEU A 335 -0.69 3.09 29.31
N ILE A 336 0.00 2.55 28.29
CA ILE A 336 0.62 3.33 27.22
C ILE A 336 -0.42 4.24 26.54
N ALA A 337 -1.64 3.74 26.33
CA ALA A 337 -2.72 4.48 25.68
C ALA A 337 -3.50 5.45 26.61
N LEU A 338 -3.08 5.58 27.87
CA LEU A 338 -3.74 6.39 28.92
C LEU A 338 -5.24 6.09 29.08
N PRO A 339 -5.62 4.83 29.37
CA PRO A 339 -6.99 4.38 29.55
C PRO A 339 -7.64 4.95 30.81
N LYS A 340 -8.96 4.80 30.93
CA LYS A 340 -9.65 5.03 32.21
C LYS A 340 -9.26 3.95 33.22
N PRO A 341 -9.25 4.24 34.55
CA PRO A 341 -8.83 3.26 35.57
C PRO A 341 -9.61 1.94 35.51
N LEU A 342 -10.92 1.99 35.26
CA LEU A 342 -11.75 0.79 35.15
C LEU A 342 -11.36 -0.08 33.94
N SER A 343 -10.89 0.52 32.85
CA SER A 343 -10.41 -0.21 31.68
C SER A 343 -9.07 -0.90 31.94
N VAL A 344 -8.20 -0.32 32.78
CA VAL A 344 -6.96 -1.01 33.25
C VAL A 344 -7.33 -2.25 34.06
N LEU A 345 -8.28 -2.12 34.98
CA LEU A 345 -8.78 -3.25 35.78
C LEU A 345 -9.42 -4.32 34.88
N THR A 346 -10.21 -3.88 33.89
CA THR A 346 -10.81 -4.78 32.90
C THR A 346 -9.73 -5.49 32.10
N ALA A 347 -8.65 -4.82 31.70
CA ALA A 347 -7.54 -5.46 30.99
C ALA A 347 -6.87 -6.54 31.84
N ALA A 348 -6.63 -6.26 33.13
CA ALA A 348 -6.06 -7.22 34.07
C ALA A 348 -6.93 -8.48 34.22
N ILE A 349 -8.25 -8.31 34.32
CA ILE A 349 -9.20 -9.42 34.52
C ILE A 349 -9.49 -10.18 33.22
N ALA A 350 -9.71 -9.46 32.12
CA ALA A 350 -10.12 -10.04 30.85
C ALA A 350 -8.96 -10.77 30.16
N SER A 351 -7.73 -10.27 30.27
CA SER A 351 -6.57 -10.84 29.58
C SER A 351 -6.38 -12.36 29.81
N PRO A 352 -6.28 -12.88 31.04
CA PRO A 352 -6.05 -14.32 31.26
C PRO A 352 -7.17 -15.22 30.74
N ILE A 353 -8.40 -14.71 30.67
CA ILE A 353 -9.58 -15.43 30.18
C ILE A 353 -9.61 -15.41 28.65
N THR A 354 -9.45 -14.23 28.06
CA THR A 354 -9.52 -14.01 26.61
C THR A 354 -8.33 -14.63 25.87
N SER A 355 -7.13 -14.67 26.47
CA SER A 355 -5.96 -15.37 25.90
C SER A 355 -6.19 -16.87 25.68
N LEU A 356 -7.16 -17.49 26.38
CA LEU A 356 -7.56 -18.89 26.17
C LEU A 356 -8.65 -19.06 25.09
N ASN A 357 -9.18 -17.97 24.56
CA ASN A 357 -10.21 -17.98 23.53
C ASN A 357 -9.79 -17.16 22.30
N PRO A 358 -9.32 -17.81 21.23
CA PRO A 358 -8.90 -17.12 20.01
C PRO A 358 -9.98 -16.30 19.29
N ALA A 359 -11.27 -16.49 19.64
CA ALA A 359 -12.38 -15.71 19.08
C ALA A 359 -12.69 -14.43 19.87
N LEU A 360 -12.20 -14.30 21.10
CA LEU A 360 -12.43 -13.15 21.98
C LEU A 360 -11.09 -12.56 22.41
N GLY A 361 -10.72 -11.40 21.88
CA GLY A 361 -9.50 -10.70 22.30
C GLY A 361 -9.72 -9.80 23.51
N ALA A 362 -8.71 -9.66 24.37
CA ALA A 362 -8.73 -8.72 25.51
C ALA A 362 -9.11 -7.30 25.07
N GLY A 363 -8.56 -6.83 23.95
CA GLY A 363 -8.88 -5.52 23.39
C GLY A 363 -10.34 -5.32 23.01
N MET A 364 -11.08 -6.38 22.66
CA MET A 364 -12.51 -6.26 22.39
C MET A 364 -13.27 -5.90 23.66
N VAL A 365 -13.00 -6.60 24.77
CA VAL A 365 -13.65 -6.36 26.06
C VAL A 365 -13.23 -5.00 26.62
N VAL A 366 -11.93 -4.74 26.68
CA VAL A 366 -11.37 -3.49 27.21
C VAL A 366 -11.80 -2.30 26.36
N GLY A 367 -11.78 -2.44 25.04
CA GLY A 367 -12.24 -1.43 24.10
C GLY A 367 -13.71 -1.08 24.28
N LEU A 368 -14.59 -2.07 24.49
CA LEU A 368 -16.01 -1.84 24.76
C LEU A 368 -16.22 -1.08 26.08
N VAL A 369 -15.50 -1.46 27.14
CA VAL A 369 -15.56 -0.75 28.44
C VAL A 369 -15.03 0.68 28.28
N GLU A 370 -13.91 0.87 27.58
CA GLU A 370 -13.34 2.19 27.34
C GLU A 370 -14.26 3.07 26.50
N ALA A 371 -14.88 2.52 25.45
CA ALA A 371 -15.87 3.20 24.63
C ALA A 371 -17.08 3.64 25.47
N TRP A 372 -17.57 2.76 26.34
CA TRP A 372 -18.69 3.06 27.23
C TRP A 372 -18.35 4.16 28.26
N LEU A 373 -17.12 4.17 28.78
CA LEU A 373 -16.65 5.16 29.75
C LEU A 373 -16.36 6.53 29.12
N ARG A 374 -15.79 6.56 27.90
CA ARG A 374 -15.45 7.81 27.21
C ARG A 374 -16.61 8.42 26.45
N LYS A 375 -17.55 7.59 25.96
CA LYS A 375 -18.70 8.01 25.16
C LYS A 375 -18.28 8.86 23.94
N PRO A 376 -17.45 8.32 23.03
CA PRO A 376 -17.04 9.07 21.83
C PRO A 376 -18.28 9.48 21.03
N THR A 377 -18.25 10.72 20.55
CA THR A 377 -19.37 11.38 19.86
C THR A 377 -19.16 11.39 18.35
N VAL A 378 -20.19 11.77 17.59
CA VAL A 378 -20.05 11.98 16.14
C VAL A 378 -19.03 13.08 15.87
N ALA A 379 -19.02 14.17 16.65
CA ALA A 379 -18.03 15.24 16.49
C ALA A 379 -16.58 14.73 16.61
N ASP A 380 -16.31 13.79 17.52
CA ASP A 380 -14.99 13.17 17.64
C ASP A 380 -14.61 12.35 16.39
N SER A 381 -15.59 11.79 15.68
CA SER A 381 -15.35 11.09 14.41
C SER A 381 -15.09 12.04 13.23
N GLU A 382 -15.58 13.29 13.30
CA GLU A 382 -15.39 14.30 12.25
C GLU A 382 -13.94 14.80 12.19
N THR A 383 -13.33 15.02 13.35
CA THR A 383 -11.93 15.49 13.46
C THR A 383 -10.92 14.34 13.50
N LEU A 384 -11.37 13.10 13.35
CA LEU A 384 -10.54 11.92 13.60
C LEU A 384 -9.30 11.86 12.71
N VAL A 385 -9.43 12.16 11.42
CA VAL A 385 -8.31 12.12 10.46
C VAL A 385 -7.30 13.24 10.74
N SER A 386 -7.78 14.46 10.99
CA SER A 386 -6.92 15.61 11.31
C SER A 386 -6.22 15.44 12.66
N ASP A 387 -6.93 14.92 13.66
CA ASP A 387 -6.33 14.62 14.97
C ASP A 387 -5.28 13.51 14.85
N ALA A 388 -5.51 12.52 14.00
CA ALA A 388 -4.58 11.43 13.78
C ALA A 388 -3.28 11.83 13.05
N ALA A 389 -3.20 13.04 12.50
CA ALA A 389 -1.98 13.54 11.86
C ALA A 389 -0.83 13.75 12.87
N THR A 390 -1.15 13.84 14.17
CA THR A 390 -0.14 13.96 15.23
C THR A 390 -0.36 12.92 16.32
N ILE A 391 0.72 12.46 16.95
CA ILE A 391 0.63 11.55 18.11
C ILE A 391 -0.21 12.20 19.22
N LYS A 392 -0.02 13.50 19.45
CA LYS A 392 -0.78 14.25 20.46
C LYS A 392 -2.28 14.30 20.15
N GLY A 393 -2.66 14.48 18.90
CA GLY A 393 -4.06 14.51 18.46
C GLY A 393 -4.72 13.13 18.56
N MET A 394 -4.06 12.06 18.11
CA MET A 394 -4.51 10.67 18.30
C MET A 394 -4.81 10.36 19.77
N TYR A 395 -3.99 10.89 20.66
CA TYR A 395 -4.20 10.77 22.09
C TYR A 395 -5.41 11.61 22.49
N LYS A 396 -5.47 12.91 22.18
CA LYS A 396 -6.59 13.77 22.60
C LYS A 396 -7.97 13.30 22.14
N ASN A 397 -8.11 12.79 20.93
CA ASN A 397 -9.40 12.40 20.37
C ASN A 397 -9.97 11.13 21.06
N PRO A 398 -11.19 11.20 21.64
CA PRO A 398 -11.81 10.08 22.35
C PRO A 398 -11.97 8.81 21.51
N PHE A 399 -12.27 8.94 20.21
CA PHE A 399 -12.51 7.81 19.31
C PHE A 399 -11.21 7.04 19.04
N SER A 400 -10.14 7.72 18.62
CA SER A 400 -8.83 7.09 18.42
C SER A 400 -8.26 6.54 19.72
N ARG A 401 -8.50 7.22 20.85
CA ARG A 401 -8.02 6.74 22.15
C ARG A 401 -8.65 5.40 22.57
N VAL A 402 -9.93 5.19 22.33
CA VAL A 402 -10.57 3.88 22.56
C VAL A 402 -9.89 2.79 21.74
N LEU A 403 -9.58 3.06 20.46
CA LEU A 403 -8.91 2.11 19.58
C LEU A 403 -7.48 1.81 20.04
N LEU A 404 -6.73 2.84 20.44
CA LEU A 404 -5.38 2.68 21.00
C LEU A 404 -5.39 1.80 22.24
N VAL A 405 -6.32 2.06 23.18
CA VAL A 405 -6.48 1.25 24.39
C VAL A 405 -6.80 -0.21 24.04
N ALA A 406 -7.70 -0.44 23.09
CA ALA A 406 -8.06 -1.79 22.66
C ALA A 406 -6.88 -2.54 22.01
N VAL A 407 -6.11 -1.87 21.14
CA VAL A 407 -4.91 -2.44 20.52
C VAL A 407 -3.83 -2.74 21.56
N CYS A 408 -3.53 -1.79 22.45
CA CYS A 408 -2.56 -1.98 23.54
C CYS A 408 -2.97 -3.13 24.47
N ALA A 409 -4.24 -3.26 24.83
CA ALA A 409 -4.74 -4.39 25.63
C ALA A 409 -4.56 -5.73 24.91
N THR A 410 -4.78 -5.76 23.59
CA THR A 410 -4.57 -6.97 22.78
C THR A 410 -3.09 -7.38 22.75
N ILE A 411 -2.19 -6.42 22.55
CA ILE A 411 -0.74 -6.64 22.57
C ILE A 411 -0.29 -7.11 23.95
N GLY A 412 -0.74 -6.44 25.02
CA GLY A 412 -0.44 -6.80 26.41
C GLY A 412 -0.89 -8.22 26.73
N SER A 413 -2.09 -8.59 26.32
CA SER A 413 -2.60 -9.96 26.51
C SER A 413 -1.78 -11.00 25.76
N ALA A 414 -1.35 -10.71 24.53
CA ALA A 414 -0.51 -11.62 23.75
C ALA A 414 0.87 -11.82 24.40
N LEU A 415 1.51 -10.74 24.88
CA LEU A 415 2.78 -10.81 25.60
C LEU A 415 2.64 -11.59 26.91
N GLY A 416 1.58 -11.32 27.67
CA GLY A 416 1.28 -12.03 28.90
C GLY A 416 1.02 -13.52 28.67
N ALA A 417 0.29 -13.87 27.62
CA ALA A 417 0.07 -15.26 27.22
C ALA A 417 1.37 -15.97 26.85
N TYR A 418 2.27 -15.31 26.12
CA TYR A 418 3.57 -15.87 25.78
C TYR A 418 4.45 -16.13 27.01
N ILE A 419 4.55 -15.14 27.92
CA ILE A 419 5.30 -15.28 29.18
C ILE A 419 4.67 -16.36 30.06
N GLY A 420 3.35 -16.36 30.21
CA GLY A 420 2.63 -17.34 31.00
C GLY A 420 2.76 -18.76 30.43
N PHE A 421 2.74 -18.91 29.10
CA PHE A 421 3.00 -20.19 28.45
C PHE A 421 4.41 -20.71 28.75
N ALA A 422 5.43 -19.87 28.61
CA ALA A 422 6.81 -20.25 28.91
C ALA A 422 6.98 -20.64 30.39
N TRP A 423 6.34 -19.90 31.31
CA TRP A 423 6.38 -20.20 32.73
C TRP A 423 5.65 -21.52 33.05
N VAL A 424 4.45 -21.73 32.52
CA VAL A 424 3.72 -23.00 32.70
C VAL A 424 4.55 -24.19 32.21
N LEU A 425 5.19 -24.08 31.03
CA LEU A 425 6.06 -25.15 30.52
C LEU A 425 7.25 -25.44 31.44
N SER A 426 7.88 -24.41 32.01
CA SER A 426 9.02 -24.59 32.92
C SER A 426 8.67 -25.36 34.20
N LEU A 427 7.39 -25.45 34.55
CA LEU A 427 6.91 -26.22 35.70
C LEU A 427 6.83 -27.74 35.40
N PHE A 428 6.92 -28.14 34.13
CA PHE A 428 6.88 -29.54 33.71
C PHE A 428 8.26 -30.18 33.48
N GLY A 429 9.36 -29.41 33.60
CA GLY A 429 10.74 -29.87 33.39
C GLY A 429 11.36 -29.39 32.10
#